data_AF-A0A956ARA6-F1
#
_entry.id   AF-A0A956ARA6-F1
#
_cell.length_a   1.000
_cell.length_b   1.000
_cell.length_c   1.000
_cell.angle_alpha   90.00
_cell.angle_beta   90.00
_cell.angle_gamma   90.00
#
_symmetry.space_group_name_H-M   'P 1'
#
loop_
_entity.id
_entity.type
_entity.pdbx_description
1 polymer ?
#
loop_
_entity_poly.entity_id
_entity_poly.type
_entity_poly.pdbx_seq_one_letter_code
_entity_poly.pdbx_strand_id
1 'polypeptide(L)'
;MRTPALPPATLDTLRAEPPDPLLLAVYLDGRPLHGLTGRIDWRLGGMLSTMVATGALTRDGGPLLIPTHPLLPAGRLLLVRVGAATPADLARLARGLHGDRPALCPADFGFTPAEVAAAFGGEVRLYEPPAYELR
;
A
#
# COMPACT_ATOMS: atom_id res chain seq x y z
N MET A 1 -5.25 21.79 -16.30
CA MET A 1 -4.65 21.64 -14.96
C MET A 1 -3.56 20.58 -15.05
N ARG A 2 -2.32 20.87 -14.62
CA ARG A 2 -1.29 19.83 -14.47
C ARG A 2 -1.64 18.98 -13.25
N THR A 3 -1.71 17.68 -13.40
CA THR A 3 -1.77 16.75 -12.26
C THR A 3 -0.53 17.02 -11.40
N PRO A 4 -0.66 17.24 -10.08
CA PRO A 4 0.51 17.34 -9.21
C PRO A 4 1.36 16.07 -9.35
N ALA A 5 2.69 16.24 -9.42
CA ALA A 5 3.59 15.10 -9.47
C ALA A 5 3.44 14.29 -8.18
N LEU A 6 3.34 12.96 -8.31
CA LEU A 6 3.25 12.09 -7.15
C LEU A 6 4.64 11.99 -6.51
N PRO A 7 4.77 12.09 -5.18
CA PRO A 7 6.04 11.84 -4.53
C PRO A 7 6.46 10.37 -4.67
N PRO A 8 7.76 10.07 -4.74
CA PRO A 8 8.23 8.69 -4.75
C PRO A 8 7.89 8.01 -3.42
N ALA A 9 7.54 6.72 -3.46
CA ALA A 9 7.22 5.94 -2.27
C ALA A 9 8.49 5.52 -1.48
N THR A 10 9.22 6.49 -0.92
CA THR A 10 10.43 6.24 -0.11
C THR A 10 10.13 6.21 1.38
N LEU A 11 11.05 5.69 2.19
CA LEU A 11 10.90 5.77 3.64
C LEU A 11 10.90 7.21 4.14
N ASP A 12 11.67 8.10 3.51
CA ASP A 12 11.74 9.50 3.91
C ASP A 12 10.43 10.24 3.63
N THR A 13 9.78 9.96 2.49
CA THR A 13 8.47 10.55 2.19
C THR A 13 7.37 10.02 3.11
N LEU A 14 7.43 8.73 3.49
CA LEU A 14 6.55 8.19 4.53
C LEU A 14 6.83 8.80 5.92
N ARG A 15 8.11 9.09 6.27
CA ARG A 15 8.46 9.74 7.55
C ARG A 15 7.96 11.17 7.64
N ALA A 16 8.13 11.94 6.57
CA ALA A 16 7.71 13.33 6.54
C ALA A 16 6.21 13.46 6.78
N GLU A 17 5.43 12.52 6.23
CA GLU A 17 3.99 12.55 6.35
C GLU A 17 3.39 11.14 6.56
N PRO A 18 3.42 10.64 7.82
CA PRO A 18 3.02 9.28 8.17
C PRO A 18 1.57 8.95 7.75
N PRO A 19 1.34 7.92 6.92
CA PRO A 19 0.00 7.51 6.55
C PRO A 19 -0.62 6.55 7.58
N ASP A 20 -1.94 6.61 7.73
CA ASP A 20 -2.70 5.60 8.46
C ASP A 20 -4.08 5.35 7.84
N PRO A 21 -4.36 4.15 7.29
CA PRO A 21 -3.43 3.07 7.02
C PRO A 21 -2.56 3.32 5.77
N LEU A 22 -1.44 2.62 5.68
CA LEU A 22 -0.71 2.38 4.43
C LEU A 22 -1.26 1.11 3.78
N LEU A 23 -1.86 1.24 2.59
CA LEU A 23 -2.40 0.10 1.85
C LEU A 23 -1.32 -0.45 0.93
N LEU A 24 -1.07 -1.76 1.04
CA LEU A 24 0.04 -2.45 0.39
C LEU A 24 -0.49 -3.58 -0.49
N ALA A 25 -0.07 -3.57 -1.75
CA ALA A 25 -0.44 -4.58 -2.72
C ALA A 25 0.39 -5.86 -2.55
N VAL A 26 -0.26 -7.02 -2.54
CA VAL A 26 0.41 -8.32 -2.42
C VAL A 26 0.06 -9.19 -3.62
N TYR A 27 1.10 -9.62 -4.34
CA TYR A 27 1.00 -10.63 -5.40
C TYR A 27 1.31 -12.00 -4.78
N LEU A 28 0.34 -12.90 -4.72
CA LEU A 28 0.53 -14.21 -4.07
C LEU A 28 1.63 -15.03 -4.77
N ASP A 29 1.61 -15.02 -6.10
CA ASP A 29 2.54 -15.77 -6.96
C ASP A 29 3.80 -14.97 -7.32
N GLY A 30 3.83 -13.67 -7.01
CA GLY A 30 4.98 -12.80 -7.19
C GLY A 30 5.90 -12.87 -5.98
N ARG A 31 7.04 -13.56 -6.11
CA ARG A 31 8.13 -13.52 -5.14
C ARG A 31 9.43 -13.08 -5.82
N PRO A 32 10.24 -12.22 -5.19
CA PRO A 32 9.99 -11.54 -3.91
C PRO A 32 8.83 -10.53 -3.96
N LEU A 33 8.36 -10.06 -2.80
CA LEU A 33 7.46 -8.91 -2.74
C LEU A 33 8.15 -7.71 -3.41
N HIS A 34 7.39 -6.93 -4.17
CA HIS A 34 7.91 -5.80 -4.98
C HIS A 34 7.08 -4.53 -4.74
N GLY A 35 7.45 -3.46 -5.43
CA GLY A 35 6.83 -2.14 -5.26
C GLY A 35 7.04 -1.60 -3.84
N LEU A 36 6.08 -0.80 -3.37
CA LEU A 36 6.08 -0.28 -2.01
C LEU A 36 6.08 -1.41 -0.98
N THR A 37 5.28 -2.46 -1.21
CA THR A 37 5.19 -3.62 -0.31
C THR A 37 6.54 -4.29 -0.09
N GLY A 38 7.32 -4.52 -1.16
CA GLY A 38 8.65 -5.12 -1.07
C GLY A 38 9.64 -4.28 -0.27
N ARG A 39 9.56 -2.94 -0.36
CA ARG A 39 10.43 -2.05 0.43
C ARG A 39 10.07 -2.01 1.90
N ILE A 40 8.77 -1.97 2.18
CA ILE A 40 8.29 -2.12 3.56
C ILE A 40 8.78 -3.45 4.12
N ASP A 41 8.63 -4.53 3.36
CA ASP A 41 9.08 -5.86 3.77
C ASP A 41 10.59 -5.94 4.02
N TRP A 42 11.42 -5.36 3.14
CA TRP A 42 12.87 -5.26 3.34
C TRP A 42 13.20 -4.55 4.66
N ARG A 43 12.49 -3.46 4.96
CA ARG A 43 12.69 -2.71 6.21
C ARG A 43 12.27 -3.49 7.46
N LEU A 44 11.27 -4.35 7.31
CA LEU A 44 10.77 -5.27 8.33
C LEU A 44 11.55 -6.60 8.38
N GLY A 45 12.64 -6.74 7.62
CA GLY A 45 13.45 -7.96 7.64
C GLY A 45 12.74 -9.19 7.07
N GLY A 46 11.85 -9.00 6.08
CA GLY A 46 11.13 -10.10 5.43
C GLY A 46 9.85 -10.55 6.15
N MET A 47 9.41 -9.83 7.19
CA MET A 47 8.24 -10.20 7.98
C MET A 47 6.97 -10.39 7.13
N LEU A 48 6.70 -9.49 6.18
CA LEU A 48 5.53 -9.61 5.31
C LEU A 48 5.70 -10.78 4.35
N SER A 49 6.88 -10.98 3.78
CA SER A 49 7.18 -12.14 2.93
C SER A 49 6.96 -13.45 3.69
N THR A 50 7.41 -13.54 4.95
CA THR A 50 7.16 -14.70 5.82
C THR A 50 5.67 -14.89 6.05
N MET A 51 4.92 -13.84 6.41
CA MET A 51 3.48 -13.93 6.63
C MET A 51 2.73 -14.44 5.39
N VAL A 52 3.05 -13.92 4.19
CA VAL A 52 2.42 -14.40 2.96
C VAL A 52 2.85 -15.83 2.65
N ALA A 53 4.12 -16.20 2.87
CA ALA A 53 4.61 -17.56 2.67
C ALA A 53 3.97 -18.58 3.63
N THR A 54 3.61 -18.18 4.85
CA THR A 54 2.90 -19.03 5.82
C THR A 54 1.38 -19.04 5.63
N GLY A 55 0.86 -18.40 4.57
CA GLY A 55 -0.56 -18.42 4.23
C GLY A 55 -1.43 -17.41 5.00
N ALA A 56 -0.84 -16.36 5.58
CA ALA A 56 -1.63 -15.32 6.25
C ALA A 56 -2.49 -14.51 5.26
N LEU A 57 -2.07 -14.43 3.99
CA LEU A 57 -2.92 -14.04 2.87
C LEU A 57 -3.16 -15.27 1.99
N THR A 58 -4.43 -15.58 1.75
CA THR A 58 -4.85 -16.67 0.87
C THR A 58 -5.59 -16.13 -0.36
N ARG A 59 -5.82 -16.99 -1.36
CA ARG A 59 -6.55 -16.62 -2.58
C ARG A 59 -7.99 -16.17 -2.27
N ASP A 60 -8.64 -16.88 -1.35
CA ASP A 60 -10.04 -16.65 -0.95
C ASP A 60 -10.16 -15.80 0.33
N GLY A 61 -9.02 -15.39 0.90
CA GLY A 61 -8.95 -14.58 2.11
C GLY A 61 -9.22 -13.10 1.86
N GLY A 62 -9.65 -12.41 2.92
CA GLY A 62 -9.81 -10.96 2.93
C GLY A 62 -8.48 -10.20 3.13
N PRO A 63 -8.52 -8.86 3.11
CA PRO A 63 -7.37 -8.03 3.43
C PRO A 63 -6.90 -8.26 4.88
N LEU A 64 -5.60 -8.15 5.12
CA LEU A 64 -5.00 -8.34 6.43
C LEU A 64 -4.53 -7.01 7.00
N LEU A 65 -5.06 -6.64 8.17
CA LEU A 65 -4.60 -5.49 8.93
C LEU A 65 -3.46 -5.91 9.85
N ILE A 66 -2.33 -5.21 9.75
CA ILE A 66 -1.16 -5.40 10.60
C ILE A 66 -0.94 -4.10 11.39
N PRO A 67 -0.77 -4.17 12.73
CA PRO A 67 -0.44 -3.00 13.53
C PRO A 67 0.91 -2.39 13.09
N THR A 68 1.14 -1.11 13.39
CA THR A 68 2.43 -0.47 13.10
C THR A 68 3.60 -1.25 13.69
N HIS A 69 4.74 -1.18 13.00
CA HIS A 69 6.01 -1.69 13.46
C HIS A 69 6.93 -0.50 13.79
N PRO A 70 7.73 -0.53 14.88
CA PRO A 70 8.60 0.60 15.27
C PRO A 70 9.58 1.08 14.19
N LEU A 71 9.86 0.25 13.19
CA LEU A 71 10.75 0.59 12.08
C LEU A 71 10.07 1.36 10.94
N LEU A 72 8.74 1.51 11.00
CA LEU A 72 7.93 2.15 9.97
C LEU A 72 7.22 3.40 10.48
N PRO A 73 7.34 4.52 9.76
CA PRO A 73 6.57 5.73 10.04
C PRO A 73 5.15 5.64 9.44
N ALA A 74 4.41 4.58 9.76
CA ALA A 74 3.03 4.38 9.32
C ALA A 74 2.20 3.84 10.49
N GLY A 75 0.92 4.19 10.56
CA GLY A 75 0.05 3.79 11.68
C GLY A 75 -0.42 2.34 11.62
N ARG A 76 -0.96 1.92 10.48
CA ARG A 76 -1.39 0.53 10.24
C ARG A 76 -1.04 0.15 8.82
N LEU A 77 -0.68 -1.11 8.61
CA LEU A 77 -0.50 -1.65 7.27
C LEU A 77 -1.73 -2.47 6.91
N LEU A 78 -2.33 -2.18 5.77
CA LEU A 78 -3.42 -3.00 5.23
C LEU A 78 -2.89 -3.74 4.01
N LEU A 79 -2.58 -5.02 4.17
CA LEU A 79 -2.17 -5.89 3.08
C LEU A 79 -3.39 -6.32 2.28
N VAL A 80 -3.36 -6.10 0.97
CA VAL A 80 -4.45 -6.45 0.08
C VAL A 80 -3.91 -7.20 -1.11
N ARG A 81 -4.50 -8.36 -1.38
CA ARG A 81 -4.15 -9.13 -2.58
C ARG A 81 -4.54 -8.36 -3.83
N VAL A 82 -3.65 -8.33 -4.82
CA VAL A 82 -3.95 -7.70 -6.11
C VAL A 82 -5.12 -8.38 -6.79
N GLY A 83 -6.03 -7.57 -7.35
CA GLY A 83 -7.28 -8.03 -7.95
C GLY A 83 -8.35 -8.48 -6.95
N ALA A 84 -8.12 -8.38 -5.63
CA ALA A 84 -9.12 -8.74 -4.62
C ALA A 84 -10.07 -7.59 -4.25
N ALA A 85 -9.70 -6.35 -4.58
CA ALA A 85 -10.42 -5.15 -4.20
C ALA A 85 -10.37 -4.13 -5.33
N THR A 86 -11.45 -3.38 -5.52
CA THR A 86 -11.47 -2.18 -6.35
C THR A 86 -10.95 -0.96 -5.57
N PRO A 87 -10.63 0.16 -6.23
CA PRO A 87 -10.33 1.42 -5.52
C PRO A 87 -11.43 1.82 -4.52
N ALA A 88 -12.70 1.60 -4.86
CA ALA A 88 -13.84 1.88 -3.98
C ALA A 88 -13.88 0.97 -2.74
N ASP A 89 -13.51 -0.31 -2.89
CA ASP A 89 -13.38 -1.23 -1.76
C ASP A 89 -12.25 -0.78 -0.83
N LEU A 90 -11.10 -0.39 -1.37
CA LEU A 90 -9.97 0.14 -0.58
C LEU A 90 -10.38 1.40 0.18
N ALA A 91 -11.07 2.35 -0.47
CA ALA A 91 -11.57 3.56 0.16
C ALA A 91 -12.57 3.27 1.28
N ARG A 92 -13.45 2.28 1.09
CA ARG A 92 -14.40 1.82 2.11
C ARG A 92 -13.67 1.19 3.30
N LEU A 93 -12.68 0.34 3.06
CA LEU A 93 -11.87 -0.29 4.11
C LEU A 93 -11.10 0.75 4.92
N ALA A 94 -10.42 1.69 4.26
CA ALA A 94 -9.69 2.77 4.92
C ALA A 94 -10.60 3.64 5.81
N ARG A 95 -11.79 4.00 5.33
CA ARG A 95 -12.80 4.72 6.13
C ARG A 95 -13.30 3.91 7.31
N GLY A 96 -13.57 2.62 7.12
CA GLY A 96 -13.99 1.72 8.19
C GLY A 96 -12.93 1.54 9.29
N LEU A 97 -11.65 1.76 8.96
CA LEU A 97 -10.55 1.77 9.92
C LEU A 97 -10.41 3.10 10.66
N HIS A 98 -11.20 4.13 10.31
CA HIS A 98 -11.03 5.49 10.83
C HIS A 98 -9.59 6.00 10.65
N GLY A 99 -8.96 5.66 9.52
CA GLY A 99 -7.60 6.10 9.21
C GLY A 99 -7.51 7.60 8.95
N ASP A 100 -6.52 8.27 9.53
CA ASP A 100 -6.13 9.63 9.14
C ASP A 100 -5.16 9.54 7.95
N ARG A 101 -5.57 10.10 6.81
CA ARG A 101 -4.77 10.17 5.58
C ARG A 101 -4.27 8.80 5.10
N PRO A 102 -5.18 7.95 4.58
CA PRO A 102 -4.77 6.70 3.95
C PRO A 102 -3.82 6.97 2.78
N ALA A 103 -2.94 6.02 2.50
CA ALA A 103 -2.03 6.15 1.37
C ALA A 103 -1.76 4.83 0.66
N LEU A 104 -1.44 4.93 -0.64
CA LEU A 104 -1.00 3.79 -1.46
C LEU A 104 -0.18 4.23 -2.67
N CYS A 105 0.46 3.25 -3.32
CA CYS A 105 1.02 3.39 -4.66
C CYS A 105 0.03 2.79 -5.68
N PRO A 106 -0.67 3.58 -6.52
CA PRO A 106 -1.66 3.05 -7.46
C PRO A 106 -1.12 2.00 -8.42
N ALA A 107 0.11 2.20 -8.89
CA ALA A 107 0.77 1.31 -9.84
C ALA A 107 0.94 -0.12 -9.27
N ASP A 108 1.21 -0.24 -7.96
CA ASP A 108 1.35 -1.55 -7.30
C ASP A 108 0.04 -2.36 -7.30
N PHE A 109 -1.09 -1.69 -7.47
CA PHE A 109 -2.41 -2.32 -7.59
C PHE A 109 -2.89 -2.48 -9.04
N GLY A 110 -2.16 -1.91 -10.01
CA GLY A 110 -2.62 -1.79 -11.39
C GLY A 110 -3.73 -0.75 -11.59
N PHE A 111 -3.85 0.24 -10.69
CA PHE A 111 -4.81 1.33 -10.80
C PHE A 111 -4.17 2.59 -11.37
N THR A 112 -4.98 3.43 -11.99
CA THR A 112 -4.59 4.80 -12.34
C THR A 112 -4.71 5.71 -11.10
N PRO A 113 -3.89 6.76 -10.99
CA PRO A 113 -4.05 7.76 -9.92
C PRO A 113 -5.44 8.40 -9.89
N ALA A 114 -6.08 8.57 -11.06
CA ALA A 114 -7.40 9.18 -11.18
C ALA A 114 -8.51 8.30 -10.57
N GLU A 115 -8.47 6.98 -10.81
CA GLU A 115 -9.43 6.04 -10.21
C GLU A 115 -9.34 6.05 -8.69
N VAL A 116 -8.11 6.06 -8.16
CA VAL A 116 -7.88 6.08 -6.71
C VAL A 116 -8.33 7.42 -6.11
N ALA A 117 -7.95 8.55 -6.71
CA ALA A 117 -8.36 9.87 -6.25
C ALA A 117 -9.89 10.01 -6.22
N ALA A 118 -10.58 9.54 -7.26
CA ALA A 118 -12.04 9.56 -7.32
C ALA A 118 -12.68 8.70 -6.22
N ALA A 119 -12.19 7.47 -6.01
CA ALA A 119 -12.75 6.55 -5.02
C ALA A 119 -12.59 7.03 -3.57
N PHE A 120 -11.50 7.73 -3.27
CA PHE A 120 -11.21 8.28 -1.95
C PHE A 120 -11.72 9.72 -1.77
N GLY A 121 -12.40 10.31 -2.76
CA GLY A 121 -12.87 11.69 -2.70
C GLY A 121 -11.75 12.73 -2.57
N GLY A 122 -10.53 12.39 -3.03
CA GLY A 122 -9.32 13.19 -2.86
C GLY A 122 -8.62 13.05 -1.50
N GLU A 123 -9.20 12.31 -0.55
CA GLU A 123 -8.65 12.11 0.80
C GLU A 123 -7.72 10.89 0.85
N VAL A 124 -6.75 10.85 -0.06
CA VAL A 124 -5.75 9.78 -0.13
C VAL A 124 -4.43 10.34 -0.61
N ARG A 125 -3.35 9.84 -0.04
CA ARG A 125 -2.02 10.11 -0.57
C ARG A 125 -1.62 9.06 -1.59
N LEU A 126 -1.24 9.55 -2.75
CA LEU A 126 -0.79 8.72 -3.84
C LEU A 126 0.72 8.84 -3.96
N TYR A 127 1.40 7.72 -3.98
CA TYR A 127 2.82 7.66 -4.29
C TYR A 127 3.05 7.06 -5.67
N GLU A 128 4.19 7.38 -6.26
CA GLU A 128 4.70 6.66 -7.42
C GLU A 128 5.78 5.64 -7.05
N PRO A 129 5.98 4.59 -7.87
CA PRO A 129 7.17 3.77 -7.78
C PRO A 129 8.41 4.66 -7.92
N PRO A 130 9.49 4.43 -7.16
CA PRO A 130 10.75 5.13 -7.31
C PRO A 130 11.31 4.85 -8.69
N ALA A 131 12.06 5.84 -9.20
CA ALA A 131 12.64 5.82 -10.52
C ALA A 131 13.50 4.58 -10.85
N TYR A 132 14.01 3.84 -9.87
CA TYR A 132 14.83 2.64 -10.10
C TYR A 132 14.03 1.37 -10.40
N GLU A 133 12.70 1.39 -10.28
CA GLU A 133 11.83 0.23 -10.59
C GLU A 133 11.22 0.27 -12.00
N LEU A 134 11.56 1.29 -12.81
CA LEU A 134 11.13 1.40 -14.21
C LEU A 134 12.00 0.58 -15.18
N ARG A 135 12.58 -0.55 -14.74
CA ARG A 135 13.49 -1.39 -15.54
C ARG A 135 12.90 -2.76 -15.83
#